data_AF-A0A317YKB9-F1
#
_entry.id   AF-A0A317YKB9-F1
#
_cell.length_a   1.000
_cell.length_b   1.000
_cell.length_c   1.000
_cell.angle_alpha   90.00
_cell.angle_beta   90.00
_cell.angle_gamma   90.00
#
_symmetry.space_group_name_H-M   'P 1'
#
loop_
_entity.id
_entity.type
_entity.pdbx_description
1 polymer ?
#
loop_
_entity_poly.entity_id
_entity_poly.type
_entity_poly.pdbx_seq_one_letter_code
_entity_poly.pdbx_strand_id
1 'polypeptide(L)'
;DKGAFEPFPNSPRQDENNPLVELPLAIEDIINNIDLVILTHLHIDHFDPKAIEVLPKDIKIYTQNEADASEGEGYDFTNVSVFNDVT
;
A
#
# COMPACT_ATOMS: atom_id res chain seq x y z
N ASP A 1 -1.03 -7.12 9.61
CA ASP A 1 -1.34 -8.39 10.29
C ASP A 1 -2.82 -8.69 10.23
N LYS A 2 -3.23 -9.96 10.23
CA LYS A 2 -4.65 -10.34 10.28
C LYS A 2 -5.37 -9.64 11.44
N GLY A 3 -6.55 -9.09 11.17
CA GLY A 3 -7.43 -8.49 12.17
C GLY A 3 -6.95 -7.16 12.74
N ALA A 4 -6.01 -6.48 12.11
CA ALA A 4 -5.45 -5.20 12.56
C ALA A 4 -6.42 -4.01 12.45
N PHE A 5 -7.45 -4.10 11.62
CA PHE A 5 -8.42 -3.04 11.35
C PHE A 5 -9.84 -3.49 11.69
N GLU A 6 -10.64 -2.58 12.22
CA GLU A 6 -12.06 -2.82 12.47
C GLU A 6 -12.81 -3.23 11.19
N PRO A 7 -13.94 -3.95 11.30
CA PRO A 7 -14.78 -4.27 10.15
C PRO A 7 -15.23 -2.99 9.44
N PHE A 8 -15.33 -3.06 8.12
CA PHE A 8 -15.84 -1.93 7.35
C PHE A 8 -17.30 -1.65 7.75
N PRO A 9 -17.68 -0.41 8.13
CA PRO A 9 -19.02 -0.12 8.61
C PRO A 9 -20.10 -0.49 7.60
N ASN A 10 -21.22 -1.02 8.09
CA ASN A 10 -22.37 -1.45 7.26
C ASN A 10 -22.05 -2.55 6.23
N SER A 11 -21.00 -3.35 6.46
CA SER A 11 -20.71 -4.56 5.69
C SER A 11 -21.32 -5.80 6.36
N PRO A 12 -21.53 -6.93 5.64
CA PRO A 12 -22.15 -8.12 6.23
C PRO A 12 -21.39 -8.77 7.40
N ARG A 13 -20.07 -8.53 7.52
CA ARG A 13 -19.17 -9.17 8.49
C ARG A 13 -18.72 -8.15 9.54
N GLN A 14 -19.66 -7.67 10.36
CA GLN A 14 -19.38 -6.71 11.44
C GLN A 14 -18.68 -7.34 12.65
N ASP A 15 -18.48 -8.66 12.64
CA ASP A 15 -17.84 -9.46 13.69
C ASP A 15 -16.40 -9.88 13.33
N GLU A 16 -15.92 -9.53 12.13
CA GLU A 16 -14.60 -9.91 11.65
C GLU A 16 -13.73 -8.67 11.33
N ASN A 17 -12.59 -8.55 12.01
CA ASN A 17 -11.59 -7.53 11.73
C ASN A 17 -10.79 -7.87 10.46
N ASN A 18 -10.39 -6.84 9.71
CA ASN A 18 -9.61 -6.98 8.49
C ASN A 18 -8.10 -6.78 8.73
N PRO A 19 -7.23 -7.42 7.93
CA PRO A 19 -7.52 -8.46 6.93
C PRO A 19 -8.03 -9.75 7.60
N LEU A 20 -8.85 -10.53 6.91
CA LEU A 20 -9.45 -11.78 7.46
C LEU A 20 -8.46 -12.95 7.55
N VAL A 21 -7.36 -12.87 6.82
CA VAL A 21 -6.34 -13.91 6.68
C VAL A 21 -4.96 -13.31 6.80
N GLU A 22 -3.99 -14.15 7.15
CA GLU A 22 -2.57 -13.77 7.14
C GLU A 22 -2.01 -13.76 5.72
N LEU A 23 -0.86 -13.11 5.56
CA LEU A 23 -0.08 -13.24 4.33
C LEU A 23 0.38 -14.71 4.16
N PRO A 24 0.38 -15.24 2.91
CA PRO A 24 0.85 -16.60 2.65
C PRO A 24 2.38 -16.71 2.62
N LEU A 25 3.09 -15.57 2.65
CA LEU A 25 4.55 -15.45 2.59
C LEU A 25 5.02 -14.40 3.61
N ALA A 26 6.29 -14.46 3.98
CA ALA A 26 6.90 -13.41 4.79
C ALA A 26 6.96 -12.09 4.00
N ILE A 27 6.88 -10.95 4.69
CA ILE A 27 6.92 -9.63 4.05
C ILE A 27 8.24 -9.45 3.28
N GLU A 28 9.34 -9.93 3.85
CA GLU A 28 10.67 -9.88 3.25
C GLU A 28 10.69 -10.58 1.89
N ASP A 29 10.03 -11.73 1.76
CA ASP A 29 9.95 -12.47 0.48
C ASP A 29 9.14 -11.72 -0.58
N ILE A 30 8.20 -10.85 -0.18
CA ILE A 30 7.37 -10.05 -1.08
C ILE A 30 8.14 -8.83 -1.58
N ILE A 31 8.86 -8.14 -0.70
CA ILE A 31 9.52 -6.85 -1.01
C ILE A 31 10.96 -7.03 -1.50
N ASN A 32 11.56 -8.21 -1.29
CA ASN A 32 12.91 -8.47 -1.79
C ASN A 32 12.93 -8.52 -3.31
N ASN A 33 13.89 -7.79 -3.90
CA ASN A 33 14.18 -7.82 -5.34
C ASN A 33 12.99 -7.41 -6.24
N ILE A 34 12.13 -6.49 -5.76
CA ILE A 34 11.18 -5.77 -6.62
C ILE A 34 11.83 -4.49 -7.15
N ASP A 35 11.54 -4.12 -8.40
CA ASP A 35 12.09 -2.91 -9.01
C ASP A 35 11.30 -1.65 -8.67
N LEU A 36 9.98 -1.80 -8.48
CA LEU A 36 9.04 -0.69 -8.26
C LEU A 36 7.73 -1.16 -7.63
N VAL A 37 6.93 -0.20 -7.15
CA VAL A 37 5.55 -0.37 -6.69
C VAL A 37 4.62 0.43 -7.61
N ILE A 38 3.52 -0.18 -8.05
CA ILE A 38 2.41 0.53 -8.70
C ILE A 38 1.29 0.68 -7.68
N LEU A 39 1.11 1.92 -7.21
CA LEU A 39 0.11 2.30 -6.23
C LEU A 39 -1.13 2.85 -6.94
N THR A 40 -2.15 2.02 -7.09
CA THR A 40 -3.34 2.39 -7.87
C THR A 40 -4.17 3.49 -7.20
N HIS A 41 -4.28 3.47 -5.87
CA HIS A 41 -4.90 4.48 -5.03
C HIS A 41 -4.61 4.21 -3.55
N LEU A 42 -5.04 5.11 -2.66
CA LEU A 42 -4.66 5.14 -1.24
C LEU A 42 -5.69 4.57 -0.26
N HIS A 43 -6.64 3.75 -0.70
CA HIS A 43 -7.49 3.06 0.26
C HIS A 43 -6.68 2.05 1.06
N ILE A 44 -7.04 1.87 2.34
CA ILE A 44 -6.26 1.12 3.32
C ILE A 44 -6.10 -0.38 2.99
N ASP A 45 -7.00 -0.94 2.18
CA ASP A 45 -6.92 -2.30 1.67
C ASP A 45 -5.94 -2.47 0.50
N HIS A 46 -5.48 -1.36 -0.08
CA HIS A 46 -4.46 -1.30 -1.13
C HIS A 46 -3.10 -0.83 -0.61
N PHE A 47 -3.09 0.10 0.34
CA PHE A 47 -1.86 0.68 0.91
C PHE A 47 -2.08 1.07 2.37
N ASP A 48 -1.47 0.32 3.27
CA ASP A 48 -1.70 0.43 4.71
C ASP A 48 -0.45 0.96 5.45
N PRO A 49 -0.56 1.29 6.75
CA PRO A 49 0.59 1.75 7.53
C PRO A 49 1.74 0.74 7.57
N LYS A 50 1.47 -0.57 7.47
CA LYS A 50 2.52 -1.59 7.45
C LYS A 50 3.33 -1.51 6.15
N ALA A 51 2.69 -1.33 4.99
CA ALA A 51 3.40 -1.10 3.73
C ALA A 51 4.30 0.15 3.78
N ILE A 52 3.81 1.24 4.38
CA ILE A 52 4.59 2.48 4.57
C ILE A 52 5.85 2.22 5.43
N GLU A 53 5.71 1.42 6.48
CA GLU A 53 6.81 1.08 7.40
C GLU A 53 7.89 0.22 6.75
N VAL A 54 7.50 -0.80 5.97
CA VAL A 54 8.41 -1.86 5.52
C VAL A 54 9.02 -1.62 4.14
N LEU A 55 8.38 -0.82 3.29
CA LEU A 55 8.92 -0.54 1.95
C LEU A 55 10.15 0.38 2.03
N PRO A 56 11.21 0.11 1.24
CA PRO A 56 12.37 0.99 1.14
C PRO A 56 11.95 2.40 0.70
N LYS A 57 12.43 3.44 1.39
CA LYS A 57 12.02 4.83 1.12
C LYS A 57 12.54 5.38 -0.22
N ASP A 58 13.50 4.71 -0.84
CA ASP A 58 14.06 5.03 -2.16
C ASP A 58 13.45 4.19 -3.30
N ILE A 59 12.54 3.26 -3.00
CA ILE A 59 11.87 2.45 -4.03
C ILE A 59 11.09 3.33 -5.00
N LYS A 60 11.11 2.95 -6.29
CA LYS A 60 10.31 3.63 -7.29
C LYS A 60 8.82 3.36 -7.05
N ILE A 61 8.03 4.41 -6.86
CA ILE A 61 6.57 4.30 -6.75
C ILE A 61 5.92 5.05 -7.92
N TYR A 62 4.99 4.37 -8.60
CA TYR A 62 4.09 5.00 -9.55
C TYR A 62 2.68 5.14 -8.95
N THR A 63 2.12 6.35 -8.98
CA THR A 63 0.77 6.64 -8.45
C THR A 63 -0.21 7.01 -9.57
N GLN A 64 -1.52 7.00 -9.29
CA GLN A 64 -2.54 7.36 -10.29
C GLN A 64 -2.61 8.86 -10.62
N ASN A 65 -2.21 9.74 -9.70
CA ASN A 65 -2.33 11.19 -9.87
C ASN A 65 -1.40 11.94 -8.90
N GLU A 66 -1.32 13.26 -9.06
CA GLU A 66 -0.43 14.13 -8.27
C GLU A 66 -0.81 14.21 -6.78
N ALA A 67 -2.10 14.05 -6.44
CA ALA A 67 -2.52 14.05 -5.03
C ALA A 67 -1.98 12.80 -4.31
N ASP A 68 -2.09 11.63 -4.95
CA ASP A 68 -1.54 10.40 -4.40
C ASP A 68 0.00 10.40 -4.38
N ALA A 69 0.63 11.04 -5.37
CA ALA A 69 2.09 11.24 -5.36
C ALA A 69 2.52 12.09 -4.17
N SER A 70 1.83 13.22 -3.93
CA SER A 70 2.10 14.13 -2.81
C SER A 70 1.91 13.46 -1.46
N GLU A 71 0.89 12.61 -1.32
CA GLU A 71 0.70 11.84 -0.09
C GLU A 71 1.82 10.81 0.12
N GLY A 72 2.25 10.12 -0.95
CA GLY A 72 3.40 9.21 -0.91
C GLY A 72 4.69 9.91 -0.46
N GLU A 73 4.97 11.10 -0.98
CA GLU A 73 6.09 11.94 -0.52
C GLU A 73 5.94 12.32 0.96
N GLY A 74 4.71 12.59 1.41
CA GLY A 74 4.37 12.82 2.82
C GLY A 74 4.66 11.63 3.75
N TYR A 75 4.78 10.42 3.21
CA TYR A 75 5.22 9.21 3.91
C TYR A 75 6.73 8.93 3.82
N ASP A 76 7.51 9.96 3.49
CA ASP A 76 8.97 9.95 3.33
C ASP A 76 9.49 9.12 2.14
N PHE A 77 8.64 8.74 1.18
CA PHE A 77 9.12 8.14 -0.06
C PHE A 77 9.79 9.21 -0.94
N THR A 78 10.98 8.89 -1.44
CA THR A 78 11.85 9.86 -2.15
C THR A 78 11.83 9.71 -3.66
N ASN A 79 11.17 8.68 -4.20
CA ASN A 79 11.14 8.35 -5.62
C ASN A 79 9.71 8.03 -6.10
N VAL A 80 8.80 8.98 -5.92
CA VAL A 80 7.39 8.88 -6.31
C VAL A 80 7.16 9.61 -7.64
N SER A 81 6.33 9.06 -8.52
CA SER A 81 5.95 9.74 -9.76
C SER A 81 4.54 9.33 -10.20
N VAL A 82 3.82 10.22 -10.87
CA VAL A 82 2.55 9.85 -11.50
C VAL A 82 2.81 8.93 -12.69
N PHE A 83 2.01 7.87 -12.81
CA PHE A 83 2.03 7.01 -13.99
C PHE A 83 1.44 7.78 -15.18
N ASN A 84 2.33 8.28 -16.04
CA ASN A 84 1.93 8.93 -17.29
C ASN A 84 2.12 7.94 -18.43
N ASP A 85 1.02 7.62 -19.10
CA ASP A 85 1.03 6.82 -20.33
C ASP A 85 1.59 7.70 -21.46
N VAL A 86 2.92 7.73 -21.59
CA VAL A 86 3.55 8.40 -22.74
C VAL A 86 3.49 7.42 -23.91
N THR A 87 2.43 7.53 -24.70
CA THR A 87 2.36 6.93 -26.05
C THR A 87 3.23 7.70 -27.03
#